data_AF-A0A1D2RV58-F1
#
_entry.id   AF-A0A1D2RV58-F1
#
_cell.length_a   1.000
_cell.length_b   1.000
_cell.length_c   1.000
_cell.angle_alpha   90.00
_cell.angle_beta   90.00
_cell.angle_gamma   90.00
#
_symmetry.space_group_name_H-M   'P 1'
#
loop_
_entity.id
_entity.type
_entity.pdbx_description
1 polymer ?
#
loop_
_entity_poly.entity_id
_entity_poly.type
_entity_poly.pdbx_seq_one_letter_code
_entity_poly.pdbx_strand_id
1 'polypeptide(L)'
;MRRLAIAALVLLPLGWISLLAGRYELLEGNLPGGLPAGNLLAAITFAAWPAAAVLIARPGSLARRLAIGALALALAWLPVSLLLAGNLALNFEGLRGTLWMGLTVLTLSAGAAALAWSAIHRLIGHQRGA
;
A
#
# COMPACT_ATOMS: atom_id res chain seq x y z
N MET A 1 15.64 -3.17 11.56
CA MET A 1 14.70 -3.89 10.66
C MET A 1 13.42 -4.36 11.37
N ARG A 2 13.48 -5.10 12.48
CA ARG A 2 12.28 -5.61 13.19
C ARG A 2 11.28 -4.52 13.62
N ARG A 3 11.77 -3.38 14.17
CA ARG A 3 10.92 -2.24 14.57
C ARG A 3 10.20 -1.57 13.38
N LEU A 4 10.82 -1.53 12.20
CA LEU A 4 10.23 -0.97 10.98
C LEU A 4 9.16 -1.90 10.39
N ALA A 5 9.37 -3.21 10.44
CA ALA A 5 8.35 -4.17 10.02
C ALA A 5 7.12 -4.13 10.95
N ILE A 6 7.34 -3.98 12.26
CA ILE A 6 6.25 -3.80 13.24
C ILE A 6 5.51 -2.48 12.98
N ALA A 7 6.23 -1.37 12.77
CA ALA A 7 5.60 -0.09 12.45
C ALA A 7 4.75 -0.18 11.16
N ALA A 8 5.28 -0.80 10.10
CA ALA A 8 4.53 -1.01 8.86
C ALA A 8 3.28 -1.89 9.06
N LEU A 9 3.38 -2.93 9.90
CA LEU A 9 2.24 -3.80 10.26
C LEU A 9 1.21 -3.11 11.17
N VAL A 10 1.61 -2.13 11.97
CA VAL A 10 0.72 -1.34 12.86
C VAL A 10 0.03 -0.20 12.12
N LEU A 11 0.71 0.47 11.18
CA LEU A 11 0.11 1.50 10.33
C LEU A 11 -1.01 0.94 9.44
N LEU A 12 -0.91 -0.34 9.13
CA LEU A 12 -1.81 -1.13 8.31
C LEU A 12 -3.29 -1.11 8.82
N PRO A 13 -3.61 -1.59 10.04
CA PRO A 13 -4.96 -1.50 10.58
C PRO A 13 -5.39 -0.06 10.88
N LEU A 14 -4.47 0.83 11.27
CA LEU A 14 -4.81 2.22 11.59
C LEU A 14 -5.31 3.00 10.36
N GLY A 15 -4.66 2.81 9.21
CA GLY A 15 -5.10 3.40 7.95
C GLY A 15 -6.47 2.88 7.52
N TRP A 16 -6.67 1.56 7.55
CA TRP A 16 -7.95 0.94 7.20
C TRP A 16 -9.07 1.30 8.17
N ILE A 17 -8.83 1.30 9.48
CA ILE A 17 -9.81 1.72 10.48
C ILE A 17 -10.19 3.19 10.24
N SER A 18 -9.24 4.06 9.94
CA SER A 18 -9.54 5.47 9.67
C SER A 18 -10.41 5.66 8.43
N LEU A 19 -10.10 4.91 7.36
CA LEU A 19 -10.88 4.93 6.11
C LEU A 19 -12.29 4.33 6.28
N LEU A 20 -12.42 3.22 7.01
CA LEU A 20 -13.69 2.51 7.20
C LEU A 20 -14.58 3.11 8.29
N ALA A 21 -13.99 3.71 9.33
CA ALA A 21 -14.73 4.35 10.41
C ALA A 21 -15.31 5.71 10.00
N GLY A 22 -15.05 6.18 8.77
CA GLY A 22 -15.60 7.43 8.26
C GLY A 22 -15.29 8.62 9.17
N ARG A 23 -14.05 8.74 9.67
CA ARG A 23 -13.65 9.94 10.43
C ARG A 23 -13.37 11.10 9.47
N TYR A 24 -14.45 11.60 8.87
CA TYR A 24 -14.47 12.56 7.77
C TYR A 24 -13.67 13.84 8.05
N GLU A 25 -13.72 14.38 9.27
CA GLU A 25 -13.04 15.66 9.61
C GLU A 25 -11.52 15.63 9.40
N LEU A 26 -10.86 14.51 9.71
CA LEU A 26 -9.41 14.34 9.51
C LEU A 26 -9.05 13.96 8.07
N LEU A 27 -9.99 13.40 7.31
CA LEU A 27 -9.78 12.90 5.95
C LEU A 27 -10.10 13.95 4.88
N GLU A 28 -11.04 14.87 5.19
CA GLU A 28 -11.45 15.99 4.36
C GLU A 28 -10.52 17.21 4.49
N GLY A 29 -9.70 17.24 5.54
CA GLY A 29 -8.69 18.28 5.72
C GLY A 29 -7.71 18.31 4.54
N ASN A 30 -7.53 19.49 3.94
CA ASN A 30 -6.54 19.69 2.89
C ASN A 30 -5.15 19.89 3.48
N LEU A 31 -4.17 19.16 2.96
CA LEU A 31 -2.75 19.35 3.26
C LEU A 31 -2.20 20.57 2.50
N PRO A 32 -1.02 21.09 2.87
CA PRO A 32 -0.31 22.06 2.04
C PRO A 32 -0.21 21.59 0.59
N GLY A 33 -0.62 22.45 -0.35
CA GLY A 33 -0.74 22.08 -1.77
C GLY A 33 -2.11 21.55 -2.20
N GLY A 34 -3.10 21.47 -1.30
CA GLY A 34 -4.50 21.16 -1.63
C GLY A 34 -4.82 19.68 -1.78
N LEU A 35 -3.89 18.78 -1.43
CA LEU A 35 -4.14 17.33 -1.43
C LEU A 35 -5.01 16.94 -0.22
N PRO A 36 -6.15 16.27 -0.42
CA PRO A 36 -6.94 15.77 0.71
C PRO A 36 -6.14 14.77 1.54
N ALA A 37 -6.18 14.92 2.87
CA ALA A 37 -5.45 14.06 3.79
C ALA A 37 -5.83 12.59 3.64
N GLY A 38 -7.09 12.29 3.31
CA GLY A 38 -7.55 10.93 3.02
C GLY A 38 -6.82 10.26 1.86
N ASN A 39 -6.52 11.01 0.79
CA ASN A 39 -5.80 10.47 -0.39
C ASN A 39 -4.35 10.12 -0.04
N LEU A 40 -3.69 10.95 0.76
CA LEU A 40 -2.36 10.65 1.27
C LEU A 40 -2.38 9.43 2.20
N LEU A 41 -3.34 9.37 3.12
CA LEU A 41 -3.47 8.25 4.05
C LEU A 41 -3.70 6.93 3.31
N ALA A 42 -4.54 6.92 2.27
CA ALA A 42 -4.75 5.75 1.42
C ALA A 42 -3.44 5.31 0.75
N ALA A 43 -2.68 6.24 0.16
CA ALA A 43 -1.40 5.94 -0.48
C ALA A 43 -0.38 5.33 0.50
N ILE A 44 -0.25 5.92 1.70
CA ILE A 44 0.62 5.39 2.76
C ILE A 44 0.16 3.97 3.16
N THR A 45 -1.15 3.78 3.31
CA THR A 45 -1.74 2.49 3.68
C THR A 45 -1.43 1.42 2.63
N PHE A 46 -1.56 1.74 1.34
CA PHE A 46 -1.27 0.81 0.25
C PHE A 46 0.23 0.48 0.15
N ALA A 47 1.10 1.45 0.41
CA ALA A 47 2.55 1.24 0.42
C ALA A 47 3.03 0.41 1.63
N ALA A 48 2.33 0.45 2.76
CA ALA A 48 2.73 -0.23 3.99
C ALA A 48 2.82 -1.76 3.82
N TRP A 49 1.91 -2.38 3.05
CA TRP A 49 1.86 -3.84 2.87
C TRP A 49 3.12 -4.37 2.15
N PRO A 50 3.43 -3.91 0.92
CA PRO A 50 4.63 -4.35 0.23
C PRO A 50 5.90 -3.85 0.91
N ALA A 51 5.90 -2.71 1.61
CA ALA A 51 7.03 -2.29 2.42
C ALA A 51 7.35 -3.31 3.53
N ALA A 52 6.34 -3.77 4.27
CA ALA A 52 6.50 -4.84 5.25
C ALA A 52 7.01 -6.14 4.60
N ALA A 53 6.48 -6.49 3.42
CA ALA A 53 6.92 -7.66 2.66
C ALA A 53 8.42 -7.60 2.33
N VAL A 54 8.90 -6.45 1.83
CA VAL A 54 10.33 -6.23 1.52
C VAL A 54 11.22 -6.40 2.75
N LEU A 55 10.74 -5.93 3.92
CA LEU A 55 11.48 -6.02 5.18
C LEU A 55 11.52 -7.44 5.77
N ILE A 56 10.51 -8.27 5.49
CA ILE A 56 10.43 -9.66 5.95
C ILE A 56 11.21 -10.61 5.02
N ALA A 57 11.19 -10.34 3.72
CA ALA A 57 11.80 -11.19 2.70
C ALA A 57 13.33 -11.25 2.84
N ARG A 58 13.91 -12.43 2.57
CA ARG A 58 15.37 -12.61 2.60
C ARG A 58 16.04 -11.79 1.50
N PRO A 59 17.20 -11.14 1.76
CA PRO A 59 18.01 -10.50 0.72
C PRO A 59 18.30 -11.46 -0.44
N GLY A 60 18.22 -10.97 -1.68
CA GLY A 60 18.46 -11.75 -2.89
C GLY A 60 17.34 -12.72 -3.31
N SER A 61 16.35 -12.98 -2.45
CA SER A 61 15.25 -13.90 -2.77
C SER A 61 14.29 -13.35 -3.83
N LEU A 62 13.65 -14.25 -4.59
CA LEU A 62 12.57 -13.90 -5.52
C LEU A 62 11.42 -13.19 -4.79
N ALA A 63 11.09 -13.62 -3.56
CA ALA A 63 10.06 -12.98 -2.73
C ALA A 63 10.36 -11.49 -2.49
N ARG A 64 11.62 -11.14 -2.25
CA ARG A 64 12.01 -9.73 -2.06
C ARG A 64 11.89 -8.92 -3.35
N ARG A 65 12.22 -9.51 -4.51
CA ARG A 65 12.07 -8.85 -5.82
C ARG A 65 10.60 -8.56 -6.13
N LEU A 66 9.72 -9.53 -5.91
CA LEU A 66 8.27 -9.37 -6.08
C LEU A 66 7.71 -8.30 -5.13
N ALA A 67 8.14 -8.31 -3.86
CA ALA A 67 7.74 -7.30 -2.89
C ALA A 67 8.20 -5.88 -3.27
N ILE A 68 9.40 -5.73 -3.85
CA ILE A 68 9.87 -4.44 -4.38
C ILE A 68 8.99 -3.99 -5.55
N GLY A 69 8.61 -4.89 -6.46
CA GLY A 69 7.70 -4.57 -7.56
C GLY A 69 6.33 -4.10 -7.07
N ALA A 70 5.76 -4.80 -6.08
CA ALA A 70 4.51 -4.38 -5.45
C ALA A 70 4.63 -3.04 -4.71
N LEU A 71 5.79 -2.76 -4.09
CA LEU A 71 6.05 -1.47 -3.44
C LEU A 71 6.14 -0.35 -4.47
N ALA A 72 6.84 -0.56 -5.58
CA ALA A 72 6.91 0.41 -6.65
C ALA A 72 5.52 0.73 -7.22
N LEU A 73 4.69 -0.31 -7.43
CA LEU A 73 3.30 -0.14 -7.85
C LEU A 73 2.49 0.70 -6.84
N ALA A 74 2.60 0.40 -5.55
CA ALA A 74 1.89 1.12 -4.50
C ALA A 74 2.36 2.59 -4.38
N LEU A 75 3.66 2.86 -4.54
CA LEU A 75 4.19 4.23 -4.56
C LEU A 75 3.73 5.00 -5.80
N ALA A 76 3.57 4.31 -6.94
CA ALA A 76 3.06 4.90 -8.17
C ALA A 76 1.53 5.11 -8.15
N TRP A 77 0.80 4.46 -7.25
CA TRP A 77 -0.67 4.50 -7.21
C TRP A 77 -1.21 5.94 -7.11
N LEU A 78 -0.69 6.74 -6.18
CA LEU A 78 -1.17 8.12 -5.99
C LEU A 78 -0.87 9.03 -7.20
N PRO A 79 0.37 9.16 -7.71
CA PRO A 79 0.64 10.01 -8.87
C PRO A 79 -0.13 9.56 -10.11
N VAL A 80 -0.27 8.25 -10.35
CA VAL A 80 -1.08 7.75 -11.48
C VAL A 80 -2.55 8.09 -11.28
N SER A 81 -3.07 7.97 -10.06
CA SER A 81 -4.46 8.32 -9.73
C SER A 81 -4.73 9.81 -9.96
N LEU A 82 -3.80 10.69 -9.56
CA LEU A 82 -3.89 12.14 -9.79
C LEU A 82 -3.89 12.47 -11.29
N LEU A 83 -3.01 11.83 -12.07
CA LEU A 83 -2.96 12.02 -13.53
C LEU A 83 -4.25 11.54 -14.21
N LEU A 84 -4.81 10.42 -13.75
CA LEU A 84 -6.03 9.85 -14.30
C LEU A 84 -7.27 10.69 -13.94
N ALA A 85 -7.34 11.22 -12.71
CA ALA A 85 -8.42 12.09 -12.26
C ALA A 85 -8.34 13.49 -12.89
N GLY A 86 -7.12 14.00 -13.12
CA GLY A 86 -6.90 15.39 -13.53
C GLY A 86 -7.19 16.40 -12.41
N ASN A 87 -7.34 15.95 -11.17
CA ASN A 87 -7.63 16.77 -10.00
C ASN A 87 -7.08 16.12 -8.72
N LEU A 88 -6.89 16.91 -7.66
CA LEU A 88 -6.33 16.45 -6.37
C LEU A 88 -7.33 15.65 -5.53
N ALA A 89 -8.63 15.84 -5.77
CA ALA A 89 -9.70 15.16 -5.05
C ALA A 89 -9.87 13.69 -5.47
N LEU A 90 -9.20 13.25 -6.54
CA LEU A 90 -9.36 11.92 -7.13
C LEU A 90 -10.82 11.66 -7.54
N ASN A 91 -11.48 12.67 -8.09
CA ASN A 91 -12.81 12.51 -8.69
C ASN A 91 -12.66 11.83 -10.05
N PHE A 92 -13.32 10.68 -10.21
CA PHE A 92 -13.30 9.90 -11.45
C PHE A 92 -14.70 9.72 -12.02
N GLU A 93 -14.80 9.77 -13.34
CA GLU A 93 -16.05 9.55 -14.08
C GLU A 93 -15.82 8.60 -15.26
N GLY A 94 -16.87 7.85 -15.62
CA GLY A 94 -16.86 6.92 -16.75
C GLY A 94 -15.71 5.92 -16.73
N LEU A 95 -15.05 5.74 -17.88
CA LEU A 95 -13.96 4.78 -18.07
C LEU A 95 -12.77 5.01 -17.12
N ARG A 96 -12.49 6.27 -16.74
CA ARG A 96 -11.39 6.61 -15.83
C ARG A 96 -11.61 6.00 -14.45
N GLY A 97 -12.86 5.99 -13.97
CA GLY A 97 -13.22 5.34 -12.69
C GLY A 97 -13.01 3.83 -12.73
N THR A 98 -13.38 3.17 -13.82
CA THR A 98 -13.15 1.74 -14.01
C THR A 98 -11.65 1.40 -14.02
N LEU A 99 -10.85 2.19 -14.74
CA LEU A 99 -9.38 2.01 -14.77
C LEU A 99 -8.76 2.23 -13.39
N TRP A 100 -9.17 3.28 -12.67
CA TRP A 100 -8.71 3.54 -11.31
C TRP A 100 -9.07 2.41 -10.35
N MET A 101 -10.28 1.85 -10.45
CA MET A 101 -10.71 0.72 -9.64
C MET A 101 -9.83 -0.51 -9.91
N GLY A 102 -9.58 -0.82 -11.18
CA GLY A 102 -8.69 -1.91 -11.58
C GLY A 102 -7.27 -1.74 -11.05
N LEU A 103 -6.70 -0.53 -11.17
CA LEU A 103 -5.39 -0.18 -10.60
C LEU A 103 -5.36 -0.37 -9.08
N THR A 104 -6.42 0.06 -8.39
CA THR A 104 -6.52 -0.02 -6.93
C THR A 104 -6.60 -1.46 -6.45
N VAL A 105 -7.46 -2.28 -7.07
CA VAL A 105 -7.56 -3.72 -6.77
C VAL A 105 -6.23 -4.41 -7.03
N LEU A 106 -5.59 -4.15 -8.18
CA LEU A 106 -4.29 -4.73 -8.52
C LEU A 106 -3.23 -4.38 -7.48
N THR A 107 -3.17 -3.12 -7.06
CA THR A 107 -2.21 -2.62 -6.06
C THR A 107 -2.41 -3.32 -4.72
N LEU A 108 -3.66 -3.42 -4.25
CA LEU A 108 -4.00 -4.09 -3.00
C LEU A 108 -3.67 -5.59 -3.05
N SER A 109 -4.10 -6.28 -4.10
CA SER A 109 -3.84 -7.70 -4.27
C SER A 109 -2.35 -8.01 -4.39
N ALA A 110 -1.58 -7.18 -5.11
CA ALA A 110 -0.14 -7.34 -5.23
C ALA A 110 0.57 -7.14 -3.88
N GLY A 111 0.18 -6.12 -3.11
CA GLY A 111 0.69 -5.89 -1.76
C GLY A 111 0.40 -7.05 -0.80
N ALA A 112 -0.85 -7.54 -0.82
CA ALA A 112 -1.30 -8.68 -0.04
C ALA A 112 -0.52 -9.96 -0.35
N ALA A 113 -0.44 -10.30 -1.64
CA ALA A 113 0.26 -11.49 -2.10
C ALA A 113 1.75 -11.42 -1.77
N ALA A 114 2.39 -10.27 -1.97
CA ALA A 114 3.80 -10.08 -1.63
C ALA A 114 4.07 -10.28 -0.14
N LEU A 115 3.21 -9.75 0.74
CA LEU A 115 3.35 -9.88 2.18
C LEU A 115 3.15 -11.33 2.63
N ALA A 116 2.07 -11.98 2.19
CA ALA A 116 1.79 -13.38 2.49
C ALA A 116 2.94 -14.29 2.03
N TRP A 117 3.40 -14.10 0.79
CA TRP A 117 4.50 -14.89 0.22
C TRP A 117 5.81 -14.70 0.98
N SER A 118 6.14 -13.46 1.33
CA SER A 118 7.35 -13.14 2.10
C SER A 118 7.31 -13.75 3.50
N ALA A 119 6.15 -13.74 4.16
CA ALA A 119 5.95 -14.35 5.46
C ALA A 119 6.09 -15.89 5.40
N ILE A 120 5.41 -16.55 4.45
CA ILE A 120 5.50 -18.00 4.25
C ILE A 120 6.95 -18.42 4.00
N HIS A 121 7.65 -17.74 3.08
CA HIS A 121 9.02 -18.07 2.74
C HIS A 121 9.99 -17.85 3.92
N ARG A 122 9.70 -16.87 4.79
CA ARG A 122 10.48 -16.65 6.02
C ARG A 122 10.26 -17.76 7.03
N LEU A 123 9.03 -18.22 7.23
CA LEU A 123 8.66 -19.29 8.16
C LEU A 123 9.26 -20.64 7.73
N ILE A 124 9.08 -21.05 6.47
CA ILE A 124 9.65 -22.29 5.94
C ILE A 124 11.17 -22.28 6.03
N GLY A 125 11.79 -21.15 5.70
CA GLY A 125 13.25 -21.02 5.79
C GLY A 125 13.79 -21.09 7.22
N HIS A 126 12.97 -20.85 8.25
CA HIS A 126 13.39 -20.93 9.65
C HIS A 126 13.37 -22.37 10.17
N GLN A 127 12.51 -23.23 9.63
CA GLN A 127 12.41 -24.65 10.01
C GLN A 127 13.53 -25.52 9.41
N ARG A 128 14.21 -25.06 8.35
CA ARG A 128 15.31 -25.79 7.70
C ARG A 128 16.70 -25.49 8.27
N GLY A 129 16.79 -24.58 9.25
CA GLY A 129 18.05 -24.17 9.88
C GLY A 129 18.07 -24.37 11.40
N ALA A 130 17.13 -25.14 11.93
CA ALA A 130 17.06 -25.63 13.31
C ALA A 130 17.11 -27.16 13.25
#